data_AF-A0A1W6CJ00-F1
#
_entry.id   AF-A0A1W6CJ00-F1
#
_cell.length_a   1.000
_cell.length_b   1.000
_cell.length_c   1.000
_cell.angle_alpha   90.00
_cell.angle_beta   90.00
_cell.angle_gamma   90.00
#
_symmetry.space_group_name_H-M   'P 1'
#
loop_
_entity.id
_entity.type
_entity.pdbx_description
1 polymer ?
#
loop_
_entity_poly.entity_id
_entity_poly.type
_entity_poly.pdbx_seq_one_letter_code
_entity_poly.pdbx_strand_id
1 'polypeptide(L)'
;MTLWSLAACGEIPQPFRHDGINAAVAPPGPRGVVVRPPGDGPSDQALVRAIVKRLTDQDIPASTRSAASGSWVLDAATETTIAAKTLRWRLIAPDGDTPAEFTQTIPAALWDKAGPATIDRLADELVARYAGALHGEAAEAAAPPRVPTVRIEKLGGLPGDGDAALPKALGNALRRLGLVLAGAEAELIVRGRVALVPGRAGEEVLDVTWIVLDARTGEELGKAAQQGALPKGRLSGPWGALAGDIAAGGAEGIADIIAAIPQK
;
A
#
# COMPACT_ATOMS: atom_id res chain seq x y z
N MET A 1 -32.59 -38.78 53.92
CA MET A 1 -31.31 -38.78 53.21
C MET A 1 -31.64 -38.88 51.73
N THR A 2 -31.40 -37.77 51.02
CA THR A 2 -31.18 -37.63 49.56
C THR A 2 -32.39 -37.79 48.61
N LEU A 3 -32.85 -36.62 48.13
CA LEU A 3 -33.49 -36.33 46.82
C LEU A 3 -32.86 -37.15 45.68
N TRP A 4 -33.58 -37.37 44.58
CA TRP A 4 -33.11 -37.06 43.21
C TRP A 4 -34.29 -37.12 42.23
N SER A 5 -34.73 -35.94 41.81
CA SER A 5 -35.43 -35.68 40.56
C SER A 5 -34.43 -35.89 39.42
N LEU A 6 -34.82 -36.49 38.29
CA LEU A 6 -34.20 -36.22 37.00
C LEU A 6 -35.21 -36.49 35.89
N ALA A 7 -35.56 -35.40 35.23
CA ALA A 7 -36.43 -35.33 34.06
C ALA A 7 -35.81 -36.07 32.88
N ALA A 8 -36.59 -36.95 32.24
CA ALA A 8 -36.28 -37.48 30.93
C ALA A 8 -36.96 -36.61 29.86
N CYS A 9 -36.30 -35.54 29.44
CA CYS A 9 -36.56 -34.96 28.12
C CYS A 9 -35.68 -35.71 27.13
N GLY A 10 -36.29 -36.61 26.35
CA GLY A 10 -35.63 -37.26 25.22
C GLY A 10 -35.27 -36.23 24.14
N GLU A 11 -34.06 -36.34 23.60
CA GLU A 11 -33.59 -35.53 22.48
C GLU A 11 -34.44 -35.83 21.24
N ILE A 12 -35.20 -34.81 20.82
CA ILE A 12 -35.96 -34.82 19.58
C ILE A 12 -34.96 -34.82 18.41
N PRO A 13 -35.00 -35.80 17.49
CA PRO A 13 -34.14 -35.79 16.32
C PRO A 13 -34.56 -34.64 15.42
N GLN A 14 -33.65 -33.69 15.18
CA GLN A 14 -33.85 -32.55 14.28
C GLN A 14 -33.40 -32.93 12.85
N PRO A 15 -34.31 -33.18 11.91
CA PRO A 15 -33.97 -33.71 10.58
C PRO A 15 -33.35 -32.68 9.61
N PHE A 16 -32.99 -31.48 10.09
CA PHE A 16 -32.41 -30.39 9.27
C PHE A 16 -31.22 -29.70 9.93
N ARG A 17 -30.50 -30.35 10.85
CA ARG A 17 -29.21 -29.83 11.33
C ARG A 17 -28.12 -30.16 10.31
N HIS A 18 -27.76 -29.17 9.51
CA HIS A 18 -26.61 -29.24 8.63
C HIS A 18 -25.35 -29.04 9.50
N ASP A 19 -24.65 -30.12 9.86
CA ASP A 19 -23.32 -30.01 10.46
C ASP A 19 -22.31 -29.67 9.36
N GLY A 20 -22.23 -28.37 9.05
CA GLY A 20 -21.30 -27.82 8.09
C GLY A 20 -21.58 -26.34 7.88
N ILE A 21 -20.56 -25.50 8.06
CA ILE A 21 -20.64 -24.09 7.69
C ILE A 21 -20.91 -24.05 6.18
N ASN A 22 -22.08 -23.57 5.77
CA ASN A 22 -22.36 -23.27 4.37
C ASN A 22 -21.37 -22.19 3.91
N ALA A 23 -20.33 -22.58 3.16
CA ALA A 23 -19.33 -21.66 2.61
C ALA A 23 -19.93 -20.59 1.67
N ALA A 24 -21.17 -20.79 1.21
CA ALA A 24 -21.93 -19.85 0.39
C ALA A 24 -22.66 -18.75 1.19
N VAL A 25 -22.70 -18.81 2.53
CA VAL A 25 -23.38 -17.84 3.41
C VAL A 25 -22.45 -17.36 4.54
N ALA A 26 -21.14 -17.44 4.34
CA ALA A 26 -20.22 -16.69 5.18
C ALA A 26 -20.31 -15.21 4.76
N PRO A 27 -20.62 -14.26 5.66
CA PRO A 27 -20.34 -12.86 5.37
C PRO A 27 -18.85 -12.75 4.98
N PRO A 28 -18.46 -11.84 4.06
CA PRO A 28 -17.05 -11.56 3.81
C PRO A 28 -16.45 -10.92 5.07
N GLY A 29 -16.10 -11.77 6.04
CA GLY A 29 -15.35 -11.41 7.22
C GLY A 29 -13.85 -11.55 6.97
N PRO A 30 -13.00 -10.97 7.83
CA PRO A 30 -11.56 -11.10 7.71
C PRO A 30 -11.17 -12.57 7.74
N ARG A 31 -10.55 -13.04 6.64
CA ARG A 31 -10.01 -14.40 6.52
C ARG A 31 -8.93 -14.58 7.59
N GLY A 32 -9.11 -15.53 8.50
CA GLY A 32 -8.21 -15.67 9.66
C GLY A 32 -6.75 -15.99 9.30
N VAL A 33 -5.84 -15.67 10.20
CA VAL A 33 -4.39 -15.86 10.06
C VAL A 33 -3.90 -17.03 10.93
N VAL A 34 -3.21 -17.98 10.31
CA VAL A 34 -2.48 -19.03 11.02
C VAL A 34 -1.04 -18.59 11.22
N VAL A 35 -0.64 -18.42 12.48
CA VAL A 35 0.72 -18.04 12.85
C VAL A 35 1.52 -19.29 13.19
N ARG A 36 2.57 -19.57 12.41
CA ARG A 36 3.49 -20.67 12.67
C ARG A 36 4.65 -20.22 13.56
N PRO A 37 5.07 -21.06 14.52
CA PRO A 37 6.23 -20.76 15.31
C PRO A 37 7.52 -20.83 14.49
N PRO A 38 8.45 -19.87 14.67
CA PRO A 38 9.78 -19.92 14.05
C PRO A 38 10.63 -21.10 14.54
N GLY A 39 10.28 -21.70 15.68
CA GLY A 39 10.92 -22.88 16.24
C GLY A 39 10.24 -23.33 17.52
N ASP A 40 10.82 -24.30 18.22
CA ASP A 40 10.20 -24.93 19.40
C ASP A 40 10.58 -24.29 20.75
N GLY A 41 11.40 -23.23 20.73
CA GLY A 41 11.92 -22.58 21.94
C GLY A 41 10.86 -21.79 22.72
N PRO A 42 11.12 -21.49 24.00
CA PRO A 42 10.21 -20.70 24.83
C PRO A 42 9.98 -19.29 24.28
N SER A 43 11.01 -18.65 23.74
CA SER A 43 10.92 -17.34 23.09
C SER A 43 10.12 -17.39 21.79
N ASP A 44 10.25 -18.47 20.99
CA ASP A 44 9.47 -18.67 19.76
C ASP A 44 7.97 -18.79 20.10
N GLN A 45 7.63 -19.58 21.12
CA GLN A 45 6.26 -19.74 21.59
C GLN A 45 5.70 -18.46 22.22
N ALA A 46 6.52 -17.70 22.95
CA ALA A 46 6.13 -16.41 23.49
C ALA A 46 5.84 -15.40 22.37
N LEU A 47 6.69 -15.37 21.33
CA LEU A 47 6.51 -14.50 20.18
C LEU A 47 5.23 -14.81 19.42
N VAL A 48 4.95 -16.08 19.13
CA VAL A 48 3.70 -16.46 18.46
C VAL A 48 2.47 -16.06 19.27
N ARG A 49 2.46 -16.31 20.58
CA ARG A 49 1.33 -15.88 21.44
C ARG A 49 1.14 -14.37 21.41
N ALA A 50 2.24 -13.62 21.45
CA ALA A 50 2.24 -12.17 21.38
C ALA A 50 1.70 -11.64 20.04
N ILE A 51 2.04 -12.29 18.92
CA ILE A 51 1.52 -11.97 17.59
C ILE A 51 0.02 -12.27 17.50
N VAL A 52 -0.41 -13.47 17.89
CA VAL A 52 -1.82 -13.86 17.87
C VAL A 52 -2.67 -12.90 18.71
N LYS A 53 -2.17 -12.51 19.89
CA LYS A 53 -2.84 -11.53 20.74
C LYS A 53 -3.05 -10.20 20.01
N ARG A 54 -2.00 -9.63 19.41
CA ARG A 54 -2.06 -8.34 18.71
C ARG A 54 -2.96 -8.34 17.49
N LEU A 55 -2.94 -9.41 16.70
CA LEU A 55 -3.86 -9.56 15.57
C LEU A 55 -5.30 -9.59 16.07
N THR A 56 -5.57 -10.35 17.13
CA THR A 56 -6.90 -10.44 17.74
C THR A 56 -7.36 -9.10 18.32
N ASP A 57 -6.45 -8.35 18.96
CA ASP A 57 -6.73 -7.01 19.49
C ASP A 57 -7.06 -5.99 18.37
N GLN A 58 -6.67 -6.28 17.12
CA GLN A 58 -6.99 -5.50 15.91
C GLN A 58 -8.17 -6.09 15.11
N ASP A 59 -9.02 -6.89 15.74
CA ASP A 59 -10.16 -7.55 15.10
C ASP A 59 -9.79 -8.47 13.91
N ILE A 60 -8.54 -8.92 13.83
CA ILE A 60 -8.07 -9.93 12.86
C ILE A 60 -8.07 -11.31 13.54
N PRO A 61 -8.93 -12.26 13.12
CA PRO A 61 -8.94 -13.60 13.69
C PRO A 61 -7.60 -14.30 13.49
N ALA A 62 -6.91 -14.69 14.56
CA ALA A 62 -5.61 -15.36 14.47
C ALA A 62 -5.53 -16.59 15.38
N SER A 63 -4.84 -17.63 14.92
CA SER A 63 -4.63 -18.86 15.68
C SER A 63 -3.28 -19.50 15.37
N THR A 64 -2.82 -20.36 16.28
CA THR A 64 -1.66 -21.24 16.03
C THR A 64 -2.08 -22.63 15.54
N ARG A 65 -3.39 -22.90 15.53
CA ARG A 65 -3.99 -24.20 15.19
C ARG A 65 -4.77 -24.09 13.90
N SER A 66 -4.63 -25.15 13.07
CA SER A 66 -5.31 -25.47 11.82
C SER A 66 -6.08 -24.35 11.10
N ALA A 67 -5.65 -24.07 9.87
CA ALA A 67 -6.31 -23.16 8.95
C ALA A 67 -7.75 -23.62 8.66
N ALA A 68 -8.71 -22.71 8.78
CA ALA A 68 -9.92 -22.86 7.99
C ALA A 68 -9.53 -22.84 6.51
N SER A 69 -10.30 -23.50 5.64
CA SER A 69 -10.07 -23.37 4.19
C SER A 69 -10.11 -21.89 3.81
N GLY A 70 -9.02 -21.38 3.22
CA GLY A 70 -8.89 -19.96 2.88
C GLY A 70 -8.23 -19.05 3.93
N SER A 71 -7.58 -19.60 4.97
CA SER A 71 -6.77 -18.78 5.91
C SER A 71 -5.41 -18.38 5.33
N TRP A 72 -4.94 -17.21 5.74
CA TRP A 72 -3.57 -16.77 5.48
C TRP A 72 -2.60 -17.51 6.43
N VAL A 73 -1.35 -17.67 6.02
CA VAL A 73 -0.31 -18.31 6.84
C VAL A 73 0.85 -17.35 7.05
N LEU A 74 1.12 -16.99 8.31
CA LEU A 74 2.31 -16.25 8.70
C LEU A 74 3.38 -17.24 9.15
N ASP A 75 4.47 -17.30 8.39
CA ASP A 75 5.56 -18.24 8.58
C ASP A 75 6.91 -17.52 8.69
N ALA A 76 7.87 -18.13 9.39
CA ALA A 76 9.21 -17.58 9.56
C ALA A 76 10.26 -18.60 9.18
N ALA A 77 11.09 -18.27 8.19
CA ALA A 77 12.35 -18.95 7.99
C ALA A 77 13.38 -18.41 8.99
N THR A 78 14.04 -19.31 9.72
CA THR A 78 15.00 -18.92 10.75
C THR A 78 16.43 -19.24 10.36
N GLU A 79 17.34 -18.33 10.66
CA GLU A 79 18.78 -18.56 10.57
C GLU A 79 19.42 -18.11 11.89
N THR A 80 20.09 -19.03 12.58
CA THR A 80 20.70 -18.75 13.88
C THR A 80 22.21 -18.88 13.80
N THR A 81 22.91 -17.83 14.20
CA THR A 81 24.37 -17.78 14.34
C THR A 81 24.72 -17.53 15.80
N ILE A 82 26.01 -17.64 16.15
CA ILE A 82 26.51 -17.28 17.49
C ILE A 82 26.24 -15.81 17.85
N ALA A 83 26.10 -14.93 16.87
CA ALA A 83 25.93 -13.49 17.07
C ALA A 83 24.45 -13.09 17.11
N ALA A 84 23.63 -13.69 16.25
CA ALA A 84 22.25 -13.28 16.05
C ALA A 84 21.33 -14.41 15.56
N LYS A 85 20.06 -14.32 15.92
CA LYS A 85 18.94 -15.05 15.32
C LYS A 85 18.21 -14.12 14.36
N THR A 86 18.11 -14.56 13.11
CA THR A 86 17.41 -13.86 12.03
C THR A 86 16.10 -14.59 11.74
N LEU A 87 15.00 -13.83 11.76
CA LEU A 87 13.65 -14.28 11.45
C LEU A 87 13.23 -13.62 10.13
N ARG A 88 13.08 -14.41 9.07
CA ARG A 88 12.57 -13.97 7.77
C ARG A 88 11.11 -14.35 7.64
N TRP A 89 10.24 -13.40 7.90
CA TRP A 89 8.80 -13.56 7.90
C TRP A 89 8.24 -13.48 6.49
N ARG A 90 7.27 -14.35 6.22
CA ARG A 90 6.44 -14.36 5.03
C ARG A 90 4.99 -14.52 5.45
N LEU A 91 4.16 -13.63 4.95
CA LEU A 91 2.73 -13.79 4.99
C LEU A 91 2.34 -14.46 3.66
N ILE A 92 1.60 -15.56 3.72
CA ILE A 92 1.23 -16.38 2.56
C ILE A 92 -0.29 -16.34 2.46
N ALA A 93 -0.80 -15.79 1.37
CA ALA A 93 -2.22 -15.75 1.07
C ALA A 93 -2.70 -17.14 0.60
N PRO A 94 -4.02 -17.43 0.66
CA PRO A 94 -4.57 -18.73 0.28
C PRO A 94 -4.35 -19.13 -1.18
N ASP A 95 -4.19 -18.14 -2.06
CA ASP A 95 -3.88 -18.30 -3.50
C ASP A 95 -2.37 -18.50 -3.77
N GLY A 96 -1.52 -18.38 -2.75
CA GLY A 96 -0.08 -18.52 -2.84
C GLY A 96 0.68 -17.20 -2.97
N ASP A 97 -0.01 -16.06 -3.03
CA ASP A 97 0.66 -14.75 -3.07
C ASP A 97 1.33 -14.45 -1.73
N THR A 98 2.52 -13.84 -1.79
CA THR A 98 3.25 -13.43 -0.59
C THR A 98 3.50 -11.94 -0.62
N PRO A 99 2.85 -11.14 0.26
CA PRO A 99 3.27 -9.76 0.48
C PRO A 99 4.75 -9.70 0.84
N ALA A 100 5.39 -8.55 0.56
CA ALA A 100 6.84 -8.41 0.68
C ALA A 100 7.39 -8.94 2.01
N GLU A 101 8.53 -9.64 1.92
CA GLU A 101 9.18 -10.27 3.06
C GLU A 101 9.58 -9.24 4.12
N PHE A 102 9.66 -9.69 5.38
CA PHE A 102 10.11 -8.86 6.48
C PHE A 102 11.14 -9.60 7.32
N THR A 103 12.29 -8.96 7.56
CA THR A 103 13.41 -9.59 8.28
C THR A 103 13.68 -8.88 9.60
N GLN A 104 13.69 -9.63 10.69
CA GLN A 104 14.12 -9.16 12.01
C GLN A 104 15.38 -9.90 12.42
N THR A 105 16.43 -9.14 12.79
CA THR A 105 17.68 -9.70 13.31
C THR A 105 17.82 -9.31 14.78
N ILE A 106 17.95 -10.31 15.63
CA ILE A 106 18.02 -10.16 17.08
C ILE A 106 19.35 -10.76 17.57
N PRO A 107 20.14 -10.08 18.42
CA PRO A 107 21.31 -10.69 19.03
C PRO A 107 20.97 -12.00 19.74
N ALA A 108 21.75 -13.06 19.55
CA ALA A 108 21.42 -14.40 20.03
C ALA A 108 21.24 -14.42 21.56
N ALA A 109 22.13 -13.75 22.29
CA ALA A 109 22.06 -13.61 23.74
C ALA A 109 20.78 -12.89 24.24
N LEU A 110 20.23 -11.98 23.42
CA LEU A 110 18.97 -11.29 23.73
C LEU A 110 17.76 -12.18 23.44
N TRP A 111 17.82 -12.99 22.39
CA TRP A 111 16.76 -13.93 22.03
C TRP A 111 16.54 -15.01 23.10
N ASP A 112 17.64 -15.61 23.59
CA ASP A 112 17.59 -16.70 24.58
C ASP A 112 17.00 -16.26 25.94
N LYS A 113 17.10 -14.97 26.24
CA LYS A 113 16.61 -14.35 27.48
C LYS A 113 15.52 -13.31 27.21
N ALA A 114 14.82 -13.42 26.08
CA ALA A 114 13.84 -12.43 25.67
C ALA A 114 12.70 -12.33 26.70
N GLY A 115 12.66 -11.21 27.42
CA GLY A 115 11.55 -10.89 28.32
C GLY A 115 10.32 -10.37 27.56
N PRO A 116 9.20 -10.15 28.27
CA PRO A 116 7.93 -9.70 27.67
C PRO A 116 8.08 -8.46 26.78
N ALA A 117 8.82 -7.43 27.24
CA ALA A 117 9.01 -6.20 26.48
C ALA A 117 9.71 -6.40 25.12
N THR A 118 10.70 -7.31 25.05
CA THR A 118 11.39 -7.63 23.79
C THR A 118 10.46 -8.39 22.84
N ILE A 119 9.74 -9.38 23.37
CA ILE A 119 8.76 -10.16 22.63
C ILE A 119 7.65 -9.24 22.08
N ASP A 120 7.18 -8.33 22.91
CA ASP A 120 6.15 -7.37 22.57
C ASP A 120 6.59 -6.46 21.42
N ARG A 121 7.78 -5.85 21.54
CA ARG A 121 8.34 -5.02 20.48
C ARG A 121 8.44 -5.76 19.14
N LEU A 122 8.90 -7.01 19.15
CA LEU A 122 9.05 -7.80 17.93
C LEU A 122 7.71 -8.12 17.29
N ALA A 123 6.70 -8.43 18.11
CA ALA A 123 5.35 -8.72 17.64
C ALA A 123 4.63 -7.47 17.14
N ASP A 124 4.79 -6.31 17.79
CA ASP A 124 4.24 -5.02 17.33
C ASP A 124 4.79 -4.63 15.96
N GLU A 125 6.11 -4.74 15.79
CA GLU A 125 6.79 -4.44 14.54
C GLU A 125 6.31 -5.34 13.39
N LEU A 126 6.15 -6.65 13.65
CA LEU A 126 5.65 -7.61 12.67
C LEU A 126 4.19 -7.37 12.29
N VAL A 127 3.32 -7.14 13.28
CA VAL A 127 1.89 -6.90 13.04
C VAL A 127 1.69 -5.60 12.30
N ALA A 128 2.38 -4.52 12.69
CA ALA A 128 2.32 -3.24 11.97
C ALA A 128 2.72 -3.38 10.49
N ARG A 129 3.71 -4.23 10.18
CA ARG A 129 4.17 -4.48 8.81
C ARG A 129 3.13 -5.17 7.93
N TYR A 130 2.31 -6.04 8.51
CA TYR A 130 1.32 -6.84 7.78
C TYR A 130 -0.13 -6.40 7.97
N ALA A 131 -0.40 -5.42 8.86
CA ALA A 131 -1.73 -4.94 9.18
C ALA A 131 -2.52 -4.52 7.92
N GLY A 132 -1.93 -3.73 7.02
CA GLY A 132 -2.61 -3.31 5.79
C GLY A 132 -3.01 -4.49 4.89
N ALA A 133 -2.16 -5.52 4.80
CA ALA A 133 -2.52 -6.73 4.04
C ALA A 133 -3.65 -7.54 4.70
N LEU A 134 -3.66 -7.59 6.03
CA LEU A 134 -4.58 -8.43 6.81
C LEU A 134 -5.95 -7.81 7.07
N HIS A 135 -6.06 -6.47 7.09
CA HIS A 135 -7.34 -5.76 7.19
C HIS A 135 -8.15 -5.77 5.89
N GLY A 136 -7.69 -6.45 4.84
CA GLY A 136 -8.35 -6.45 3.53
C GLY A 136 -8.10 -5.19 2.71
N GLU A 137 -7.12 -4.37 3.08
CA GLU A 137 -6.49 -3.39 2.18
C GLU A 137 -5.54 -4.08 1.16
N ALA A 138 -5.39 -5.40 1.23
CA ALA A 138 -4.85 -6.23 0.16
C ALA A 138 -5.78 -7.42 -0.13
N ALA A 139 -6.02 -7.65 -1.42
CA ALA A 139 -6.78 -8.77 -1.99
C ALA A 139 -8.32 -8.63 -2.05
N GLU A 140 -8.80 -7.45 -2.46
CA GLU A 140 -9.62 -7.49 -3.68
C GLU A 140 -8.65 -7.77 -4.83
N ALA A 141 -9.01 -8.69 -5.73
CA ALA A 141 -8.15 -9.18 -6.80
C ALA A 141 -7.68 -8.03 -7.71
N ALA A 142 -6.59 -7.37 -7.33
CA ALA A 142 -5.92 -6.43 -8.19
C ALA A 142 -5.02 -7.26 -9.11
N ALA A 143 -5.46 -7.40 -10.37
CA ALA A 143 -4.53 -7.28 -11.48
C ALA A 143 -3.45 -6.23 -11.11
N PRO A 144 -2.16 -6.43 -11.47
CA PRO A 144 -1.07 -5.52 -11.09
C PRO A 144 -1.58 -4.08 -11.14
N PRO A 145 -1.38 -3.26 -10.09
CA PRO A 145 -2.05 -1.97 -9.95
C PRO A 145 -2.05 -1.30 -11.30
N ARG A 146 -3.23 -1.19 -11.92
CA ARG A 146 -3.34 -0.71 -13.28
C ARG A 146 -2.86 0.72 -13.22
N VAL A 147 -1.62 0.95 -13.66
CA VAL A 147 -1.06 2.29 -13.74
C VAL A 147 -1.94 3.01 -14.76
N PRO A 148 -2.78 3.96 -14.33
CA PRO A 148 -3.76 4.55 -15.21
C PRO A 148 -3.03 5.26 -16.34
N THR A 149 -3.56 5.13 -17.54
CA THR A 149 -2.98 5.81 -18.70
C THR A 149 -3.21 7.32 -18.62
N VAL A 150 -2.16 8.09 -18.91
CA VAL A 150 -2.17 9.55 -18.78
C VAL A 150 -2.08 10.21 -20.15
N ARG A 151 -2.92 11.21 -20.40
CA ARG A 151 -2.75 12.14 -21.53
C ARG A 151 -2.42 13.52 -21.01
N ILE A 152 -1.43 14.15 -21.62
CA ILE A 152 -1.07 15.55 -21.34
C ILE A 152 -1.84 16.44 -22.33
N GLU A 153 -2.59 17.42 -21.82
CA GLU A 153 -3.23 18.43 -22.66
C GLU A 153 -2.18 19.35 -23.29
N LYS A 154 -2.49 19.85 -24.49
CA LYS A 154 -1.63 20.83 -25.16
C LYS A 154 -1.65 22.13 -24.36
N LEU A 155 -0.46 22.70 -24.17
CA LEU A 155 -0.31 24.06 -23.68
C LEU A 155 -0.44 25.05 -24.84
N GLY A 156 -0.82 26.28 -24.52
CA GLY A 156 -0.97 27.34 -25.50
C GLY A 156 -0.64 28.70 -24.91
N GLY A 157 0.06 29.52 -25.70
CA GLY A 157 0.33 30.92 -25.37
C GLY A 157 1.58 31.13 -24.53
N LEU A 158 2.46 30.13 -24.42
CA LEU A 158 3.74 30.29 -23.72
C LEU A 158 4.79 30.96 -24.60
N PRO A 159 5.67 31.79 -24.00
CA PRO A 159 6.79 32.39 -24.72
C PRO A 159 7.75 31.36 -25.32
N GLY A 160 8.42 31.74 -26.40
CA GLY A 160 9.45 30.90 -27.03
C GLY A 160 8.90 29.59 -27.56
N ASP A 161 9.53 28.47 -27.20
CA ASP A 161 9.09 27.11 -27.57
C ASP A 161 8.34 26.39 -26.44
N GLY A 162 7.92 27.11 -25.39
CA GLY A 162 7.34 26.53 -24.16
C GLY A 162 6.15 25.61 -24.40
N ASP A 163 5.26 25.96 -25.35
CA ASP A 163 4.07 25.18 -25.71
C ASP A 163 4.42 23.77 -26.22
N ALA A 164 5.58 23.61 -26.85
CA ALA A 164 6.07 22.31 -27.34
C ALA A 164 7.06 21.66 -26.37
N ALA A 165 7.92 22.46 -25.73
CA ALA A 165 9.00 21.97 -24.88
C ALA A 165 8.48 21.36 -23.57
N LEU A 166 7.53 22.02 -22.89
CA LEU A 166 7.03 21.57 -21.60
C LEU A 166 6.26 20.24 -21.67
N PRO A 167 5.26 20.04 -22.56
CA PRO A 167 4.53 18.77 -22.61
C PRO A 167 5.45 17.60 -22.98
N LYS A 168 6.44 17.84 -23.85
CA LYS A 168 7.45 16.84 -24.22
C LYS A 168 8.34 16.47 -23.03
N ALA A 169 8.84 17.47 -22.30
CA ALA A 169 9.67 17.26 -21.12
C ALA A 169 8.88 16.54 -20.01
N LEU A 170 7.65 16.95 -19.76
CA LEU A 170 6.75 16.32 -18.79
C LEU A 170 6.46 14.86 -19.16
N GLY A 171 6.15 14.59 -20.42
CA GLY A 171 5.93 13.22 -20.88
C GLY A 171 7.13 12.31 -20.67
N ASN A 172 8.34 12.81 -20.91
CA ASN A 172 9.57 12.06 -20.63
C ASN A 172 9.76 11.82 -19.12
N ALA A 173 9.46 12.82 -18.28
CA ALA A 173 9.57 12.70 -16.83
C ALA A 173 8.57 11.67 -16.26
N LEU A 174 7.31 11.73 -16.67
CA LEU A 174 6.28 10.77 -16.25
C LEU A 174 6.64 9.33 -16.64
N ARG A 175 7.18 9.12 -17.86
CA ARG A 175 7.64 7.78 -18.30
C ARG A 175 8.79 7.24 -17.47
N ARG A 176 9.72 8.10 -17.01
CA ARG A 176 10.80 7.68 -16.10
C ARG A 176 10.28 7.23 -14.74
N LEU A 177 9.13 7.76 -14.32
CA LEU A 177 8.41 7.34 -13.11
C LEU A 177 7.50 6.12 -13.35
N GLY A 178 7.55 5.49 -14.54
CA GLY A 178 6.78 4.29 -14.85
C GLY A 178 5.33 4.55 -15.31
N LEU A 179 4.92 5.81 -15.49
CA LEU A 179 3.59 6.16 -15.99
C LEU A 179 3.47 5.93 -17.49
N VAL A 180 2.33 5.40 -17.91
CA VAL A 180 2.03 5.09 -19.32
C VAL A 180 1.31 6.28 -19.95
N LEU A 181 1.89 6.85 -21.01
CA LEU A 181 1.23 7.91 -21.77
C LEU A 181 0.36 7.32 -22.88
N ALA A 182 -0.89 7.79 -22.97
CA ALA A 182 -1.83 7.40 -24.01
C ALA A 182 -2.40 8.62 -24.77
N GLY A 183 -3.11 8.32 -25.85
CA GLY A 183 -3.84 9.28 -26.66
C GLY A 183 -5.20 9.62 -26.07
N ALA A 184 -6.24 9.67 -26.91
CA ALA A 184 -7.59 10.04 -26.50
C ALA A 184 -8.19 9.08 -25.44
N GLU A 185 -7.81 7.80 -25.48
CA GLU A 185 -8.30 6.74 -24.58
C GLU A 185 -7.65 6.75 -23.18
N ALA A 186 -6.92 7.82 -22.83
CA ALA A 186 -6.30 7.92 -21.52
C ALA A 186 -7.35 8.02 -20.41
N GLU A 187 -7.10 7.35 -19.28
CA GLU A 187 -7.96 7.37 -18.10
C GLU A 187 -7.82 8.68 -17.31
N LEU A 188 -6.65 9.32 -17.39
CA LEU A 188 -6.36 10.57 -16.71
C LEU A 188 -5.91 11.65 -17.70
N ILE A 189 -6.30 12.88 -17.41
CA ILE A 189 -5.87 14.07 -18.15
C ILE A 189 -5.01 14.94 -17.24
N VAL A 190 -3.82 15.28 -17.69
CA VAL A 190 -2.97 16.29 -17.05
C VAL A 190 -3.10 17.61 -17.81
N ARG A 191 -3.66 18.61 -17.13
CA ARG A 191 -3.78 19.99 -17.62
C ARG A 191 -2.75 20.87 -16.95
N GLY A 192 -1.85 21.47 -17.73
CA GLY A 192 -0.94 22.49 -17.23
C GLY A 192 -1.54 23.89 -17.35
N ARG A 193 -1.40 24.67 -16.28
CA ARG A 193 -1.60 26.12 -16.29
C ARG A 193 -0.28 26.77 -15.97
N VAL A 194 0.18 27.66 -16.84
CA VAL A 194 1.45 28.34 -16.68
C VAL A 194 1.21 29.83 -16.84
N ALA A 195 1.70 30.62 -15.90
CA ALA A 195 1.61 32.06 -15.89
C ALA A 195 2.99 32.66 -15.62
N LEU A 196 3.25 33.80 -16.25
CA LEU A 196 4.45 34.59 -16.00
C LEU A 196 3.99 35.91 -15.39
N VAL A 197 4.38 36.17 -14.15
CA VAL A 197 4.02 37.39 -13.43
C VAL A 197 5.26 38.26 -13.19
N PRO A 198 5.12 39.60 -13.12
CA PRO A 198 6.24 40.46 -12.79
C PRO A 198 6.86 40.11 -11.43
N GLY A 199 8.18 39.95 -11.39
CA GLY A 199 8.95 39.75 -10.16
C GLY A 199 9.59 41.04 -9.66
N ARG A 200 10.80 40.92 -9.10
CA ARG A 200 11.64 42.08 -8.76
C ARG A 200 12.16 42.76 -10.04
N ALA A 201 12.82 43.92 -9.88
CA ALA A 201 13.41 44.63 -11.01
C ALA A 201 14.36 43.72 -11.80
N GLY A 202 14.01 43.44 -13.07
CA GLY A 202 14.78 42.55 -13.95
C GLY A 202 14.42 41.06 -13.86
N GLU A 203 13.42 40.69 -13.05
CA GLU A 203 12.97 39.31 -12.85
C GLU A 203 11.50 39.12 -13.25
N GLU A 204 11.17 37.89 -13.60
CA GLU A 204 9.81 37.38 -13.79
C GLU A 204 9.63 36.11 -12.96
N VAL A 205 8.45 35.91 -12.39
CA VAL A 205 8.13 34.68 -11.64
C VAL A 205 7.26 33.81 -12.53
N LEU A 206 7.74 32.59 -12.77
CA LEU A 206 7.01 31.57 -13.49
C LEU A 206 6.20 30.75 -12.48
N ASP A 207 4.88 30.82 -12.58
CA ASP A 207 3.94 30.00 -11.82
C ASP A 207 3.44 28.86 -12.72
N VAL A 208 3.59 27.63 -12.26
CA VAL A 208 3.14 26.43 -12.97
C VAL A 208 2.26 25.60 -12.05
N THR A 209 1.07 25.24 -12.53
CA THR A 209 0.15 24.34 -11.85
C THR A 209 -0.25 23.21 -12.79
N TRP A 210 0.01 21.97 -12.39
CA TRP A 210 -0.49 20.78 -13.05
C TRP A 210 -1.74 20.30 -12.34
N ILE A 211 -2.80 20.06 -13.09
CA ILE A 211 -4.10 19.59 -12.58
C ILE A 211 -4.33 18.21 -13.17
N VAL A 212 -4.58 17.22 -12.31
CA VAL A 212 -4.94 15.85 -12.71
C VAL A 212 -6.46 15.73 -12.70
N LEU A 213 -7.03 15.32 -13.82
CA LEU A 213 -8.46 15.16 -14.02
C LEU A 213 -8.79 13.72 -14.37
N ASP A 214 -9.92 13.21 -13.86
CA ASP A 214 -10.53 11.97 -14.36
C ASP A 214 -11.04 12.21 -15.79
N ALA A 215 -10.57 11.43 -16.77
CA ALA A 215 -10.87 11.68 -18.18
C ALA A 215 -12.34 11.43 -18.55
N ARG A 216 -13.06 10.63 -17.76
CA ARG A 216 -14.45 10.23 -18.00
C ARG A 216 -15.44 11.24 -17.41
N THR A 217 -15.15 11.76 -16.23
CA THR A 217 -16.03 12.66 -15.47
C THR A 217 -15.61 14.12 -15.57
N GLY A 218 -14.33 14.39 -15.84
CA GLY A 218 -13.73 15.72 -15.80
C GLY A 218 -13.48 16.25 -14.39
N GLU A 219 -13.66 15.41 -13.35
CA GLU A 219 -13.43 15.78 -11.95
C GLU A 219 -11.94 16.04 -11.69
N GLU A 220 -11.64 17.07 -10.89
CA GLU A 220 -10.28 17.35 -10.42
C GLU A 220 -9.90 16.40 -9.28
N LEU A 221 -8.88 15.58 -9.54
CA LEU A 221 -8.36 14.60 -8.58
C LEU A 221 -7.27 15.22 -7.70
N GLY A 222 -6.61 16.26 -8.19
CA GLY A 222 -5.59 16.99 -7.43
C GLY A 222 -4.79 17.95 -8.29
N LYS A 223 -3.91 18.70 -7.62
CA LYS A 223 -3.04 19.69 -8.26
C LYS A 223 -1.65 19.72 -7.65
N ALA A 224 -0.64 19.89 -8.50
CA ALA A 224 0.75 20.10 -8.13
C ALA A 224 1.19 21.49 -8.63
N ALA A 225 1.62 22.35 -7.71
CA ALA A 225 2.01 23.73 -8.02
C ALA A 225 3.49 23.95 -7.73
N GLN A 226 4.15 24.69 -8.62
CA GLN A 226 5.56 25.06 -8.51
C GLN A 226 5.75 26.48 -9.02
N GLN A 227 6.71 27.19 -8.44
CA GLN A 227 7.04 28.57 -8.81
C GLN A 227 8.54 28.80 -8.82
N GLY A 228 9.02 29.70 -9.66
CA GLY A 228 10.45 30.04 -9.72
C GLY A 228 10.71 31.42 -10.33
N ALA A 229 11.62 32.18 -9.72
CA ALA A 229 12.07 33.47 -10.25
C ALA A 229 13.13 33.25 -11.34
N LEU A 230 13.02 34.01 -12.43
CA LEU A 230 13.87 33.91 -13.60
C LEU A 230 14.26 35.31 -14.09
N PRO A 231 15.44 35.48 -14.72
CA PRO A 231 15.77 36.72 -15.40
C PRO A 231 14.74 37.03 -16.49
N LYS A 232 14.34 38.31 -16.57
CA LYS A 232 13.34 38.77 -17.54
C LYS A 232 13.73 38.38 -18.97
N GLY A 233 12.79 37.82 -19.72
CA GLY A 233 12.99 37.41 -21.11
C GLY A 233 13.73 36.08 -21.29
N ARG A 234 14.09 35.37 -20.22
CA ARG A 234 14.72 34.04 -20.30
C ARG A 234 13.87 33.03 -21.08
N LEU A 235 12.54 33.19 -21.05
CA LEU A 235 11.57 32.28 -21.66
C LEU A 235 11.25 32.58 -23.12
N SER A 236 11.79 33.67 -23.70
CA SER A 236 11.47 34.08 -25.08
C SER A 236 12.11 33.19 -26.16
N GLY A 237 13.09 32.36 -25.79
CA GLY A 237 13.79 31.45 -26.67
C GLY A 237 13.55 29.99 -26.29
N PRO A 238 14.49 29.08 -26.60
CA PRO A 238 14.39 27.68 -26.22
C PRO A 238 14.39 27.48 -24.70
N TRP A 239 13.41 26.75 -24.19
CA TRP A 239 13.30 26.42 -22.77
C TRP A 239 14.32 25.35 -22.38
N GLY A 240 14.54 24.34 -23.24
CA GLY A 240 15.62 23.35 -23.08
C GLY A 240 15.65 22.70 -21.69
N ALA A 241 16.78 22.82 -20.98
CA ALA A 241 16.96 22.25 -19.64
C ALA A 241 15.93 22.76 -18.62
N LEU A 242 15.52 24.03 -18.71
CA LEU A 242 14.52 24.60 -17.81
C LEU A 242 13.17 23.88 -17.92
N ALA A 243 12.75 23.52 -19.15
CA ALA A 243 11.55 22.70 -19.32
C ALA A 243 11.71 21.31 -18.67
N GLY A 244 12.92 20.75 -18.68
CA GLY A 244 13.25 19.50 -18.01
C GLY A 244 13.12 19.58 -16.48
N ASP A 245 13.63 20.65 -15.87
CA ASP A 245 13.58 20.85 -14.42
C ASP A 245 12.14 21.06 -13.94
N ILE A 246 11.38 21.93 -14.64
CA ILE A 246 9.95 22.17 -14.39
C ILE A 246 9.14 20.88 -14.55
N ALA A 247 9.47 20.07 -15.57
CA ALA A 247 8.82 18.81 -15.82
C ALA A 247 9.12 17.75 -14.75
N ALA A 248 10.34 17.72 -14.20
CA ALA A 248 10.72 16.77 -13.16
C ALA A 248 9.90 17.00 -11.88
N GLY A 249 9.90 18.23 -11.35
CA GLY A 249 9.11 18.59 -10.16
C GLY A 249 7.60 18.42 -10.39
N GLY A 250 7.11 18.77 -11.58
CA GLY A 250 5.72 18.53 -11.97
C GLY A 250 5.35 17.04 -12.00
N ALA A 251 6.21 16.19 -12.56
CA ALA A 251 5.97 14.76 -12.68
C ALA A 251 5.93 14.06 -11.32
N GLU A 252 6.78 14.45 -10.38
CA GLU A 252 6.75 13.95 -8.99
C GLU A 252 5.41 14.25 -8.33
N GLY A 253 4.96 15.51 -8.36
CA GLY A 253 3.67 15.88 -7.78
C GLY A 253 2.47 15.22 -8.47
N ILE A 254 2.51 15.00 -9.78
CA ILE A 254 1.48 14.24 -10.51
C ILE A 254 1.48 12.77 -10.07
N ALA A 255 2.64 12.15 -9.91
CA ALA A 255 2.74 10.76 -9.48
C ALA A 255 2.17 10.57 -8.06
N ASP A 256 2.44 11.50 -7.14
CA ASP A 256 1.88 11.50 -5.79
C ASP A 256 0.35 11.58 -5.80
N ILE A 257 -0.22 12.46 -6.65
CA ILE A 257 -1.68 12.56 -6.81
C ILE A 257 -2.25 11.24 -7.33
N ILE A 258 -1.62 10.64 -8.36
CA ILE A 258 -2.08 9.38 -8.94
C ILE A 258 -2.03 8.25 -7.91
N ALA A 259 -0.97 8.19 -7.11
CA ALA A 259 -0.81 7.18 -6.05
C ALA A 259 -1.86 7.32 -4.94
N ALA A 260 -2.38 8.53 -4.71
CA ALA A 260 -3.42 8.81 -3.72
C ALA A 260 -4.86 8.52 -4.22
N ILE A 261 -5.06 8.22 -5.52
CA ILE A 261 -6.38 7.87 -6.06
C ILE A 261 -6.79 6.50 -5.54
N PRO A 262 -7.97 6.36 -4.89
CA PRO A 262 -8.51 5.06 -4.50
C PRO A 262 -8.69 4.18 -5.75
N GLN A 263 -7.99 3.06 -5.78
CA GLN A 263 -8.12 2.09 -6.87
C GLN A 263 -9.52 1.46 -6.79
N LYS A 264 -10.34 1.65 -7.83
CA LYS A 264 -11.67 1.04 -7.96
C LYS A 264 -11.62 -0.28 -8.74
#